data_AF-A0A2K3MWZ9-F1
#
_entry.id   AF-A0A2K3MWZ9-F1
#
_cell.length_a   1.000
_cell.length_b   1.000
_cell.length_c   1.000
_cell.angle_alpha   90.00
_cell.angle_beta   90.00
_cell.angle_gamma   90.00
#
_symmetry.space_group_name_H-M   'P 1'
#
loop_
_entity.id
_entity.type
_entity.pdbx_description
1 polymer ?
#
loop_
_entity_poly.entity_id
_entity_poly.type
_entity_poly.pdbx_seq_one_letter_code
_entity_poly.pdbx_strand_id
1 'polypeptide(L)'
;MFTTLVTKRSSVVALYGYIFYIDFMNNMGHCNFEFFSKKIMSTFPLLKYLSYTPSQSISLNNLIEETIVEAELNGAKVISLGLLNQIKVVDGSSLAAAIVMNNIPKGTNEVLLRGKLNKVALAIVNALCKKNIKVAVLYKDEFKELEQRVIVSKGSLALSPINTPKIWLVGDEWDEYEQMKAPTSSLFIPFSHFPPKKMREDCFYHYTPSMITPITFMNSHSCENWLPRRVMSAWRIAGIIHALERWNVHECGYTILSLEKVWEASIRHGFQPLKTLTHQS
;
A
#
# COMPACT_ATOMS: atom_id res chain seq x y z
N MET A 1 -13.02 -33.87 11.96
CA MET A 1 -12.52 -35.13 11.38
C MET A 1 -12.78 -36.39 12.22
N PHE A 2 -13.15 -36.30 13.51
CA PHE A 2 -13.44 -37.50 14.32
C PHE A 2 -14.75 -38.21 13.90
N THR A 3 -15.76 -37.44 13.48
CA THR A 3 -17.06 -37.95 13.03
C THR A 3 -17.03 -38.67 11.67
N THR A 4 -16.15 -38.25 10.76
CA THR A 4 -15.92 -38.91 9.45
C THR A 4 -15.15 -40.23 9.57
N LEU A 5 -14.26 -40.35 10.56
CA LEU A 5 -13.54 -41.59 10.87
C LEU A 5 -14.47 -42.67 11.42
N VAL A 6 -15.47 -42.30 12.22
CA VAL A 6 -16.42 -43.23 12.85
C VAL A 6 -17.50 -43.72 11.87
N THR A 7 -17.90 -42.92 10.88
CA THR A 7 -19.05 -43.23 10.00
C THR A 7 -18.68 -43.78 8.62
N LYS A 8 -17.38 -43.83 8.24
CA LYS A 8 -16.87 -44.31 6.94
C LYS A 8 -17.56 -43.71 5.70
N ARG A 9 -18.25 -42.58 5.83
CA ARG A 9 -18.85 -41.81 4.72
C ARG A 9 -18.24 -40.42 4.71
N SER A 10 -17.32 -40.17 3.79
CA SER A 10 -16.77 -38.81 3.58
C SER A 10 -17.68 -38.04 2.63
N SER A 11 -18.27 -36.96 3.12
CA SER A 11 -18.97 -36.00 2.26
C SER A 11 -17.93 -35.11 1.57
N VAL A 12 -17.87 -35.22 0.26
CA VAL A 12 -17.03 -34.37 -0.60
C VAL A 12 -17.37 -32.90 -0.37
N VAL A 13 -18.65 -32.56 -0.18
CA VAL A 13 -19.11 -31.21 0.17
C VAL A 13 -18.57 -30.75 1.53
N ALA A 14 -18.49 -31.63 2.52
CA ALA A 14 -17.92 -31.27 3.83
C ALA A 14 -16.41 -31.06 3.78
N LEU A 15 -15.70 -31.81 2.93
CA LEU A 15 -14.27 -31.64 2.70
C LEU A 15 -13.98 -30.30 2.00
N TYR A 16 -14.70 -30.01 0.91
CA TYR A 16 -14.57 -28.73 0.21
C TYR A 16 -15.03 -27.55 1.08
N GLY A 17 -16.11 -27.72 1.84
CA GLY A 17 -16.55 -26.71 2.80
C GLY A 17 -15.52 -26.43 3.89
N TYR A 18 -14.80 -27.46 4.36
CA TYR A 18 -13.70 -27.30 5.32
C TYR A 18 -12.48 -26.58 4.71
N ILE A 19 -12.07 -26.97 3.49
CA ILE A 19 -10.96 -26.32 2.78
C ILE A 19 -11.30 -24.87 2.49
N PHE A 20 -12.48 -24.60 1.92
CA PHE A 20 -12.98 -23.26 1.65
C PHE A 20 -13.08 -22.42 2.92
N TYR A 21 -13.58 -23.00 4.02
CA TYR A 21 -13.64 -22.33 5.31
C TYR A 21 -12.25 -21.95 5.81
N ILE A 22 -11.28 -22.87 5.77
CA ILE A 22 -9.90 -22.58 6.20
C ILE A 22 -9.28 -21.51 5.29
N ASP A 23 -9.40 -21.59 3.97
CA ASP A 23 -8.85 -20.60 3.04
C ASP A 23 -9.51 -19.23 3.19
N PHE A 24 -10.82 -19.19 3.41
CA PHE A 24 -11.56 -17.98 3.72
C PHE A 24 -11.12 -17.35 5.05
N MET A 25 -11.01 -18.16 6.11
CA MET A 25 -10.53 -17.70 7.42
C MET A 25 -9.06 -17.26 7.38
N ASN A 26 -8.22 -17.92 6.58
CA ASN A 26 -6.81 -17.57 6.38
C ASN A 26 -6.66 -16.23 5.65
N ASN A 27 -7.45 -16.00 4.59
CA ASN A 27 -7.49 -14.71 3.88
C ASN A 27 -8.01 -13.57 4.77
N MET A 28 -8.97 -13.86 5.67
CA MET A 28 -9.43 -12.90 6.68
C MET A 28 -8.40 -12.64 7.79
N GLY A 29 -7.52 -13.60 8.11
CA GLY A 29 -6.43 -13.38 9.08
C GLY A 29 -5.38 -12.37 8.60
N HIS A 30 -5.17 -12.25 7.29
CA HIS A 30 -4.23 -11.28 6.68
C HIS A 30 -4.84 -9.89 6.44
N CYS A 31 -6.17 -9.80 6.49
CA CYS A 31 -6.93 -8.56 6.38
C CYS A 31 -7.86 -8.44 7.58
N ASN A 32 -7.46 -7.67 8.61
CA ASN A 32 -8.34 -7.29 9.73
C ASN A 32 -9.53 -6.41 9.25
N PHE A 33 -10.39 -6.94 8.39
CA PHE A 33 -11.76 -6.50 8.23
C PHE A 33 -12.53 -7.08 9.41
N GLU A 34 -12.88 -6.25 10.38
CA GLU A 34 -13.88 -6.59 11.40
C GLU A 34 -15.26 -6.72 10.72
N PHE A 35 -15.50 -7.86 10.04
CA PHE A 35 -16.80 -8.20 9.49
C PHE A 35 -17.80 -8.56 10.61
N PHE A 36 -17.29 -9.01 11.76
CA PHE A 36 -18.10 -9.47 12.88
C PHE A 36 -18.36 -8.34 13.87
N SER A 37 -19.63 -7.91 13.95
CA SER A 37 -20.05 -6.96 14.99
C SER A 37 -19.75 -7.50 16.40
N LYS A 38 -19.48 -6.60 17.35
CA LYS A 38 -19.21 -6.95 18.78
C LYS A 38 -20.29 -7.86 19.40
N LYS A 39 -21.54 -7.79 18.92
CA LYS A 39 -22.63 -8.68 19.33
C LYS A 39 -22.34 -10.14 18.97
N ILE A 40 -21.93 -10.41 17.73
CA ILE A 40 -21.68 -11.78 17.24
C ILE A 40 -20.52 -12.43 18.01
N MET A 41 -19.44 -11.69 18.26
CA MET A 41 -18.31 -12.17 19.07
C MET A 41 -18.68 -12.43 20.54
N SER A 42 -19.61 -11.65 21.10
CA SER A 42 -20.11 -11.90 22.46
C SER A 42 -21.03 -13.12 22.55
N THR A 43 -21.78 -13.40 21.47
CA THR A 43 -22.70 -14.54 21.40
C THR A 43 -21.99 -15.86 21.11
N PHE A 44 -20.86 -15.84 20.37
CA PHE A 44 -20.11 -17.04 20.01
C PHE A 44 -18.59 -16.88 20.25
N PRO A 45 -18.10 -17.16 21.47
CA PRO A 45 -16.69 -16.93 21.85
C PRO A 45 -15.69 -17.81 21.08
N LEU A 46 -16.12 -19.00 20.65
CA LEU A 46 -15.32 -19.97 19.89
C LEU A 46 -14.92 -19.46 18.48
N LEU A 47 -15.68 -18.52 17.91
CA LEU A 47 -15.37 -17.93 16.60
C LEU A 47 -13.99 -17.22 16.60
N LYS A 48 -13.57 -16.72 17.77
CA LYS A 48 -12.29 -16.04 17.99
C LYS A 48 -11.07 -16.95 17.77
N TYR A 49 -11.22 -18.26 18.00
CA TYR A 49 -10.12 -19.22 17.92
C TYR A 49 -9.93 -19.80 16.50
N LEU A 50 -10.96 -19.73 15.65
CA LEU A 50 -10.91 -20.30 14.29
C LEU A 50 -10.29 -19.36 13.25
N SER A 51 -10.09 -18.08 13.57
CA SER A 51 -9.58 -17.05 12.64
C SER A 51 -8.06 -16.91 12.60
N TYR A 52 -7.32 -17.62 13.44
CA TYR A 52 -5.88 -17.44 13.62
C TYR A 52 -5.09 -18.72 13.31
N THR A 53 -4.91 -19.05 12.03
CA THR A 53 -3.87 -20.01 11.61
C THR A 53 -3.43 -19.70 10.17
N PRO A 54 -2.13 -19.67 9.81
CA PRO A 54 -1.72 -19.32 8.43
C PRO A 54 -1.07 -20.50 7.66
N SER A 55 -1.37 -20.69 6.36
CA SER A 55 -0.41 -21.24 5.38
C SER A 55 -0.85 -21.19 3.88
N GLN A 56 0.00 -20.53 3.07
CA GLN A 56 0.46 -20.74 1.67
C GLN A 56 -0.49 -20.67 0.43
N SER A 57 -0.10 -19.83 -0.54
CA SER A 57 -0.81 -19.46 -1.78
C SER A 57 -0.03 -19.86 -3.05
N ILE A 58 -0.72 -20.20 -4.16
CA ILE A 58 -0.36 -19.85 -5.57
C ILE A 58 -1.42 -20.29 -6.61
N SER A 59 -2.34 -21.24 -6.34
CA SER A 59 -3.28 -21.76 -7.37
C SER A 59 -4.64 -21.03 -7.50
N LEU A 60 -4.87 -19.94 -6.76
CA LEU A 60 -6.23 -19.42 -6.52
C LEU A 60 -6.82 -18.59 -7.67
N ASN A 61 -5.99 -17.89 -8.45
CA ASN A 61 -6.49 -16.94 -9.44
C ASN A 61 -7.13 -17.62 -10.66
N ASN A 62 -6.59 -18.75 -11.12
CA ASN A 62 -7.13 -19.48 -12.26
C ASN A 62 -8.47 -20.17 -11.91
N LEU A 63 -8.63 -20.60 -10.66
CA LEU A 63 -9.85 -21.25 -10.18
C LEU A 63 -11.01 -20.26 -10.03
N ILE A 64 -10.72 -18.99 -9.76
CA ILE A 64 -11.72 -17.91 -9.67
C ILE A 64 -12.31 -17.59 -11.05
N GLU A 65 -11.49 -17.56 -12.10
CA GLU A 65 -11.99 -17.29 -13.45
C GLU A 65 -12.87 -18.43 -13.98
N GLU A 66 -12.48 -19.69 -13.74
CA GLU A 66 -13.27 -20.86 -14.17
C GLU A 66 -14.64 -20.94 -13.46
N THR A 67 -14.68 -20.64 -12.17
CA THR A 67 -15.94 -20.71 -11.39
C THR A 67 -16.92 -19.59 -11.70
N ILE A 68 -16.44 -18.41 -12.14
CA ILE A 68 -17.31 -17.32 -12.59
C ILE A 68 -17.99 -17.67 -13.92
N VAL A 69 -17.24 -18.23 -14.86
CA VAL A 69 -17.77 -18.64 -16.17
C VAL A 69 -18.81 -19.77 -16.03
N GLU A 70 -18.57 -20.72 -15.13
CA GLU A 70 -19.49 -21.83 -14.90
C GLU A 70 -20.79 -21.42 -14.17
N ALA A 71 -20.74 -20.38 -13.33
CA ALA A 71 -21.92 -19.84 -12.66
C ALA A 71 -22.85 -19.08 -13.62
N GLU A 72 -22.29 -18.36 -14.61
CA GLU A 72 -23.07 -17.65 -15.64
C GLU A 72 -23.74 -18.62 -16.63
N LEU A 73 -23.06 -19.71 -17.01
CA LEU A 73 -23.61 -20.75 -17.89
C LEU A 73 -24.80 -21.49 -17.28
N ASN A 74 -24.85 -21.64 -15.96
CA ASN A 74 -25.92 -22.34 -15.26
C ASN A 74 -27.13 -21.46 -14.90
N GLY A 75 -27.21 -20.25 -15.47
CA GLY A 75 -28.34 -19.34 -15.25
C GLY A 75 -28.49 -18.87 -13.81
N ALA A 76 -27.49 -19.10 -12.97
CA ALA A 76 -27.47 -18.66 -11.58
C ALA A 76 -27.27 -17.15 -11.56
N LYS A 77 -28.26 -16.43 -11.03
CA LYS A 77 -28.14 -15.00 -10.74
C LYS A 77 -27.28 -14.87 -9.48
N VAL A 78 -25.96 -14.95 -9.65
CA VAL A 78 -25.02 -14.60 -8.59
C VAL A 78 -25.35 -13.18 -8.18
N ILE A 79 -25.51 -12.92 -6.88
CA ILE A 79 -25.48 -11.56 -6.36
C ILE A 79 -24.03 -11.10 -6.49
N SER A 80 -23.64 -10.82 -7.73
CA SER A 80 -22.44 -10.09 -8.04
C SER A 80 -22.78 -8.63 -7.77
N LEU A 81 -21.87 -7.95 -7.07
CA LEU A 81 -21.70 -6.51 -7.19
C LEU A 81 -22.91 -5.56 -6.98
N GLY A 82 -24.10 -6.00 -6.54
CA GLY A 82 -25.28 -5.14 -6.40
C GLY A 82 -25.13 -4.06 -5.31
N LEU A 83 -24.37 -4.37 -4.25
CA LEU A 83 -23.90 -3.42 -3.23
C LEU A 83 -22.54 -2.77 -3.58
N LEU A 84 -21.85 -3.26 -4.62
CA LEU A 84 -20.56 -2.73 -5.09
C LEU A 84 -20.72 -1.57 -6.09
N ASN A 85 -21.93 -1.30 -6.60
CA ASN A 85 -22.20 -0.12 -7.45
C ASN A 85 -22.04 1.23 -6.71
N GLN A 86 -21.83 1.22 -5.38
CA GLN A 86 -21.42 2.40 -4.60
C GLN A 86 -19.98 2.31 -4.07
N ILE A 87 -19.24 1.24 -4.37
CA ILE A 87 -17.87 1.08 -3.87
C ILE A 87 -16.94 1.90 -4.76
N LYS A 88 -16.51 3.04 -4.21
CA LYS A 88 -15.45 3.84 -4.81
C LYS A 88 -14.14 3.10 -4.64
N VAL A 89 -13.53 2.78 -5.77
CA VAL A 89 -12.18 2.22 -5.81
C VAL A 89 -11.20 3.34 -5.45
N VAL A 90 -10.45 3.13 -4.38
CA VAL A 90 -9.42 4.05 -3.88
C VAL A 90 -8.14 3.25 -3.72
N ASP A 91 -7.19 3.49 -4.62
CA ASP A 91 -5.87 2.87 -4.58
C ASP A 91 -4.90 3.60 -3.65
N GLY A 92 -5.25 4.77 -3.12
CA GLY A 92 -4.47 5.51 -2.12
C GLY A 92 -3.14 6.08 -2.60
N SER A 93 -2.91 6.12 -3.91
CA SER A 93 -1.69 6.67 -4.52
C SER A 93 -1.48 8.15 -4.23
N SER A 94 -2.55 8.92 -4.10
CA SER A 94 -2.54 10.35 -3.79
C SER A 94 -2.02 10.58 -2.37
N LEU A 95 -2.53 9.83 -1.39
CA LEU A 95 -2.04 9.94 -0.03
C LEU A 95 -0.60 9.42 0.11
N ALA A 96 -0.26 8.34 -0.60
CA ALA A 96 1.12 7.84 -0.65
C ALA A 96 2.09 8.89 -1.18
N ALA A 97 1.77 9.51 -2.33
CA ALA A 97 2.54 10.61 -2.90
C ALA A 97 2.61 11.82 -1.96
N ALA A 98 1.49 12.18 -1.33
CA ALA A 98 1.44 13.29 -0.37
C ALA A 98 2.34 13.06 0.85
N ILE A 99 2.38 11.83 1.39
CA ILE A 99 3.27 11.48 2.50
C ILE A 99 4.73 11.57 2.07
N VAL A 100 5.10 11.04 0.90
CA VAL A 100 6.46 11.15 0.38
C VAL A 100 6.88 12.60 0.23
N MET A 101 6.02 13.44 -0.34
CA MET A 101 6.25 14.88 -0.48
C MET A 101 6.48 15.60 0.85
N ASN A 102 5.83 15.16 1.93
CA ASN A 102 6.00 15.75 3.26
C ASN A 102 7.20 15.19 4.03
N ASN A 103 7.72 14.01 3.64
CA ASN A 103 8.93 13.43 4.22
C ASN A 103 10.22 14.01 3.63
N ILE A 104 10.15 14.71 2.50
CA ILE A 104 11.30 15.40 1.91
C ILE A 104 11.70 16.58 2.82
N PRO A 105 12.98 16.68 3.24
CA PRO A 105 13.43 17.78 4.08
C PRO A 105 13.14 19.16 3.48
N LYS A 106 12.80 20.13 4.32
CA LYS A 106 12.62 21.52 3.89
C LYS A 106 13.96 22.08 3.40
N GLY A 107 13.94 22.79 2.26
CA GLY A 107 15.14 23.33 1.63
C GLY A 107 15.85 22.38 0.66
N THR A 108 15.28 21.19 0.40
CA THR A 108 15.77 20.30 -0.66
C THR A 108 15.52 20.91 -2.04
N ASN A 109 16.60 21.12 -2.80
CA ASN A 109 16.54 21.65 -4.17
C ASN A 109 16.63 20.56 -5.24
N GLU A 110 17.13 19.37 -4.89
CA GLU A 110 17.29 18.25 -5.80
C GLU A 110 17.02 16.91 -5.09
N VAL A 111 16.35 15.99 -5.78
CA VAL A 111 16.14 14.60 -5.35
C VAL A 111 16.49 13.64 -6.49
N LEU A 112 16.96 12.43 -6.17
CA LEU A 112 17.14 11.35 -7.14
C LEU A 112 15.90 10.45 -7.14
N LEU A 113 15.34 10.16 -8.31
CA LEU A 113 14.27 9.19 -8.47
C LEU A 113 14.83 7.85 -8.97
N ARG A 114 14.52 6.76 -8.26
CA ARG A 114 14.85 5.38 -8.65
C ARG A 114 13.64 4.46 -8.55
N GLY A 115 13.67 3.41 -9.36
CA GLY A 115 12.62 2.39 -9.44
C GLY A 115 11.58 2.67 -10.51
N LYS A 116 10.57 1.81 -10.58
CA LYS A 116 9.55 1.82 -11.63
C LYS A 116 8.74 3.11 -11.65
N LEU A 117 8.57 3.69 -12.84
CA LEU A 117 7.75 4.88 -13.09
C LEU A 117 6.24 4.54 -13.06
N ASN A 118 5.73 4.32 -11.85
CA ASN A 118 4.31 4.06 -11.60
C ASN A 118 3.51 5.36 -11.36
N LYS A 119 2.20 5.21 -11.14
CA LYS A 119 1.27 6.32 -10.87
C LYS A 119 1.74 7.24 -9.72
N VAL A 120 2.25 6.65 -8.63
CA VAL A 120 2.73 7.38 -7.44
C VAL A 120 4.00 8.17 -7.80
N ALA A 121 4.94 7.55 -8.51
CA ALA A 121 6.16 8.21 -8.99
C ALA A 121 5.82 9.44 -9.84
N LEU A 122 4.93 9.29 -10.82
CA LEU A 122 4.50 10.42 -11.68
C LEU A 122 3.80 11.53 -10.89
N ALA A 123 2.98 11.18 -9.89
CA ALA A 123 2.34 12.16 -9.01
C ALA A 123 3.38 12.96 -8.20
N ILE A 124 4.38 12.27 -7.64
CA ILE A 124 5.48 12.90 -6.90
C ILE A 124 6.30 13.82 -7.82
N VAL A 125 6.72 13.34 -8.99
CA VAL A 125 7.52 14.13 -9.94
C VAL A 125 6.77 15.40 -10.35
N ASN A 126 5.50 15.30 -10.72
CA ASN A 126 4.69 16.47 -11.06
C ASN A 126 4.59 17.46 -9.89
N ALA A 127 4.45 16.97 -8.65
CA ALA A 127 4.38 17.83 -7.47
C ALA A 127 5.72 18.52 -7.16
N LEU A 128 6.85 17.82 -7.36
CA LEU A 128 8.19 18.37 -7.19
C LEU A 128 8.50 19.45 -8.22
N CYS A 129 8.21 19.18 -9.50
CA CYS A 129 8.45 20.16 -10.56
C CYS A 129 7.59 21.42 -10.36
N LYS A 130 6.32 21.28 -9.91
CA LYS A 130 5.49 22.45 -9.52
C LYS A 130 6.09 23.27 -8.38
N LYS A 131 6.89 22.66 -7.51
CA LYS A 131 7.62 23.33 -6.42
C LYS A 131 9.02 23.79 -6.81
N ASN A 132 9.39 23.70 -8.10
CA ASN A 132 10.73 24.00 -8.62
C ASN A 132 11.84 23.17 -7.95
N ILE A 133 11.53 21.96 -7.46
CA ILE A 133 12.52 21.02 -6.97
C ILE A 133 12.99 20.17 -8.15
N LYS A 134 14.30 20.08 -8.32
CA LYS A 134 14.93 19.33 -9.40
C LYS A 134 14.80 17.83 -9.16
N VAL A 135 14.30 17.09 -10.14
CA VAL A 135 14.22 15.62 -10.12
C VAL A 135 15.32 15.08 -11.02
N ALA A 136 16.33 14.50 -10.37
CA ALA A 136 17.41 13.79 -11.04
C ALA A 136 16.98 12.34 -11.33
N VAL A 137 17.45 11.81 -12.46
CA VAL A 137 17.44 10.39 -12.81
C VAL A 137 18.81 9.94 -13.29
N LEU A 138 19.06 8.63 -13.26
CA LEU A 138 20.37 8.07 -13.64
C LEU A 138 20.45 7.76 -15.13
N TYR A 139 19.40 7.15 -15.68
CA TYR A 139 19.42 6.60 -17.03
C TYR A 139 18.71 7.51 -18.03
N LYS A 140 19.28 7.60 -19.24
CA LYS A 140 18.75 8.44 -20.32
C LYS A 140 17.34 8.01 -20.77
N ASP A 141 17.03 6.73 -20.69
CA ASP A 141 15.74 6.21 -21.14
C ASP A 141 14.63 6.57 -20.15
N GLU A 142 14.90 6.46 -18.85
CA GLU A 142 13.99 6.95 -17.80
C GLU A 142 13.77 8.46 -17.89
N PHE A 143 14.82 9.22 -18.20
CA PHE A 143 14.73 10.66 -18.43
C PHE A 143 13.76 10.98 -19.58
N LYS A 144 13.92 10.32 -20.73
CA LYS A 144 13.02 10.48 -21.89
C LYS A 144 11.59 10.06 -21.57
N GLU A 145 11.40 8.95 -20.85
CA GLU A 145 10.08 8.47 -20.44
C GLU A 145 9.38 9.50 -19.53
N LEU A 146 10.10 10.09 -18.58
CA LEU A 146 9.58 11.16 -17.72
C LEU A 146 9.25 12.42 -18.51
N GLU A 147 10.10 12.86 -19.43
CA GLU A 147 9.83 14.04 -20.25
C GLU A 147 8.54 13.91 -21.07
N GLN A 148 8.21 12.68 -21.51
CA GLN A 148 6.98 12.41 -22.25
C GLN A 148 5.73 12.39 -21.36
N ARG A 149 5.87 12.00 -20.09
CA ARG A 149 4.74 11.76 -19.17
C ARG A 149 4.48 12.89 -18.18
N VAL A 150 5.45 13.76 -17.94
CA VAL A 150 5.37 14.84 -16.96
C VAL A 150 4.92 16.13 -17.64
N ILE A 151 3.76 16.64 -17.22
CA ILE A 151 3.09 17.80 -17.84
C ILE A 151 3.83 19.10 -17.52
N VAL A 152 4.46 19.19 -16.35
CA VAL A 152 5.15 20.38 -15.85
C VAL A 152 6.64 20.06 -15.73
N SER A 153 7.38 20.15 -16.85
CA SER A 153 8.79 19.75 -16.90
C SER A 153 9.80 20.89 -17.06
N LYS A 154 9.36 22.17 -17.16
CA LYS A 154 10.20 23.34 -17.50
C LYS A 154 11.52 23.43 -16.72
N GLY A 155 12.56 22.70 -17.18
CA GLY A 155 13.90 22.66 -16.61
C GLY A 155 14.08 21.92 -15.28
N SER A 156 13.03 21.30 -14.72
CA SER A 156 13.10 20.64 -13.40
C SER A 156 13.56 19.19 -13.45
N LEU A 157 13.63 18.56 -14.62
CA LEU A 157 14.18 17.22 -14.79
C LEU A 157 15.66 17.32 -15.17
N ALA A 158 16.51 16.43 -14.64
CA ALA A 158 17.89 16.31 -15.11
C ALA A 158 18.43 14.89 -15.04
N LEU A 159 19.46 14.65 -15.84
CA LEU A 159 20.38 13.54 -15.60
C LEU A 159 21.39 13.96 -14.54
N SER A 160 21.60 13.12 -13.53
CA SER A 160 22.62 13.37 -12.52
C SER A 160 23.42 12.10 -12.21
N PRO A 161 24.74 12.21 -11.98
CA PRO A 161 25.51 11.09 -11.48
C PRO A 161 25.00 10.61 -10.12
N ILE A 162 25.04 9.30 -9.91
CA ILE A 162 24.50 8.62 -8.73
C ILE A 162 25.04 9.12 -7.39
N ASN A 163 26.25 9.65 -7.38
CA ASN A 163 26.96 10.12 -6.19
C ASN A 163 26.71 11.61 -5.85
N THR A 164 25.77 12.26 -6.52
CA THR A 164 25.48 13.69 -6.30
C THR A 164 24.33 13.92 -5.32
N PRO A 165 23.15 13.29 -5.46
CA PRO A 165 22.00 13.66 -4.64
C PRO A 165 22.02 12.88 -3.32
N LYS A 166 21.75 13.58 -2.21
CA LYS A 166 21.64 12.94 -0.88
C LYS A 166 20.22 12.49 -0.55
N ILE A 167 19.21 12.94 -1.29
CA ILE A 167 17.80 12.58 -1.07
C ILE A 167 17.34 11.69 -2.20
N TRP A 168 16.95 10.46 -1.86
CA TRP A 168 16.60 9.40 -2.80
C TRP A 168 15.14 9.04 -2.64
N LEU A 169 14.36 9.16 -3.70
CA LEU A 169 13.00 8.66 -3.79
C LEU A 169 13.04 7.30 -4.48
N VAL A 170 12.67 6.25 -3.75
CA VAL A 170 12.89 4.87 -4.20
C VAL A 170 11.58 4.09 -4.32
N GLY A 171 11.35 3.52 -5.50
CA GLY A 171 10.19 2.69 -5.80
C GLY A 171 10.52 1.20 -5.80
N ASP A 172 9.61 0.42 -6.37
CA ASP A 172 9.85 -1.00 -6.67
C ASP A 172 10.85 -1.15 -7.84
N GLU A 173 11.46 -2.33 -7.97
CA GLU A 173 12.29 -2.71 -9.13
C GLU A 173 13.52 -1.79 -9.38
N TRP A 174 14.22 -1.35 -8.33
CA TRP A 174 15.52 -0.65 -8.44
C TRP A 174 16.68 -1.52 -7.94
N ASP A 175 17.90 -1.19 -8.37
CA ASP A 175 19.08 -2.01 -8.12
C ASP A 175 19.69 -1.73 -6.73
N GLU A 176 19.80 -2.78 -5.90
CA GLU A 176 20.42 -2.70 -4.58
C GLU A 176 21.91 -2.31 -4.65
N TYR A 177 22.61 -2.60 -5.76
CA TYR A 177 23.98 -2.15 -5.98
C TYR A 177 24.08 -0.64 -6.27
N GLU A 178 23.01 0.00 -6.74
CA GLU A 178 22.94 1.47 -6.84
C GLU A 178 22.98 2.11 -5.45
N GLN A 179 22.35 1.47 -4.46
CA GLN A 179 22.35 1.95 -3.07
C GLN A 179 23.78 2.02 -2.49
N MET A 180 24.66 1.08 -2.88
CA MET A 180 26.06 1.08 -2.45
C MET A 180 26.85 2.28 -2.96
N LYS A 181 26.40 2.90 -4.07
CA LYS A 181 27.06 4.05 -4.70
C LYS A 181 26.52 5.40 -4.20
N ALA A 182 25.50 5.40 -3.33
CA ALA A 182 24.97 6.62 -2.76
C ALA A 182 26.00 7.36 -1.89
N PRO A 183 25.92 8.69 -1.72
CA PRO A 183 26.75 9.40 -0.77
C PRO A 183 26.52 8.94 0.68
N THR A 184 27.53 9.01 1.54
CA THR A 184 27.37 8.81 2.99
C THR A 184 26.32 9.77 3.56
N SER A 185 25.51 9.27 4.51
CA SER A 185 24.39 9.99 5.11
C SER A 185 23.29 10.37 4.11
N SER A 186 23.12 9.60 3.02
CA SER A 186 21.96 9.75 2.14
C SER A 186 20.67 9.33 2.85
N LEU A 187 19.56 9.98 2.49
CA LEU A 187 18.22 9.68 2.96
C LEU A 187 17.41 9.00 1.85
N PHE A 188 16.98 7.77 2.11
CA PHE A 188 16.09 7.00 1.24
C PHE A 188 14.64 7.15 1.72
N ILE A 189 13.78 7.67 0.86
CA ILE A 189 12.35 7.87 1.09
C ILE A 189 11.61 6.97 0.11
N PRO A 190 11.10 5.81 0.55
CA PRO A 190 10.38 4.90 -0.32
C PRO A 190 9.00 5.45 -0.70
N PHE A 191 8.58 5.19 -1.94
CA PHE A 191 7.21 5.40 -2.43
C PHE A 191 6.53 4.07 -2.83
N SER A 192 7.18 2.94 -2.56
CA SER A 192 6.69 1.57 -2.76
C SER A 192 5.86 1.04 -1.58
N HIS A 193 5.07 -0.02 -1.82
CA HIS A 193 4.33 -0.72 -0.78
C HIS A 193 5.26 -1.41 0.22
N PHE A 194 6.31 -2.06 -0.29
CA PHE A 194 7.28 -2.80 0.50
C PHE A 194 8.54 -1.96 0.76
N PRO A 195 9.13 -2.07 1.96
CA PRO A 195 10.34 -1.33 2.28
C PRO A 195 11.52 -1.83 1.43
N PRO A 196 12.42 -0.94 0.99
CA PRO A 196 13.64 -1.35 0.32
C PRO A 196 14.54 -2.10 1.30
N LYS A 197 15.40 -2.98 0.77
CA LYS A 197 16.47 -3.58 1.59
C LYS A 197 17.45 -2.49 2.02
N LYS A 198 17.88 -2.58 3.28
CA LYS A 198 18.85 -1.67 3.88
C LYS A 198 20.24 -2.28 3.74
N MET A 199 20.97 -1.88 2.71
CA MET A 199 22.33 -2.35 2.40
C MET A 199 23.41 -1.53 3.09
N ARG A 200 23.08 -0.34 3.61
CA ARG A 200 24.03 0.58 4.22
C ARG A 200 23.56 1.07 5.58
N GLU A 201 24.43 0.99 6.58
CA GLU A 201 24.14 1.44 7.94
C GLU A 201 24.42 2.94 8.14
N ASP A 202 25.28 3.53 7.31
CA ASP A 202 25.66 4.94 7.37
C ASP A 202 24.68 5.88 6.64
N CYS A 203 23.53 5.35 6.23
CA CYS A 203 22.46 6.06 5.53
C CYS A 203 21.14 5.97 6.29
N PHE A 204 20.23 6.90 6.01
CA PHE A 204 18.93 6.98 6.66
C PHE A 204 17.85 6.41 5.76
N TYR A 205 16.91 5.65 6.36
CA TYR A 205 15.81 5.03 5.64
C TYR A 205 14.50 5.42 6.30
N HIS A 206 13.64 6.05 5.52
CA HIS A 206 12.26 6.31 5.92
C HIS A 206 11.43 5.02 5.77
N TYR A 207 10.35 4.94 6.53
CA TYR A 207 9.32 3.91 6.31
C TYR A 207 8.61 4.12 4.97
N THR A 208 8.01 3.05 4.45
CA THR A 208 7.03 3.15 3.36
C THR A 208 5.92 4.12 3.72
N PRO A 209 5.26 4.76 2.73
CA PRO A 209 4.24 5.78 2.96
C PRO A 209 3.22 5.32 4.00
N SER A 210 3.27 5.95 5.18
CA SER A 210 2.50 5.55 6.35
C SER A 210 2.38 6.69 7.35
N MET A 211 1.39 6.61 8.22
CA MET A 211 1.12 7.59 9.27
C MET A 211 0.75 6.91 10.58
N ILE A 212 0.98 7.61 11.69
CA ILE A 212 0.54 7.19 13.01
C ILE A 212 -0.99 7.32 13.07
N THR A 213 -1.66 6.29 13.59
CA THR A 213 -3.12 6.23 13.70
C THR A 213 -3.63 6.99 14.93
N PRO A 214 -4.82 7.63 14.82
CA PRO A 214 -5.48 8.28 15.95
C PRO A 214 -5.68 7.32 17.14
N ILE A 215 -5.66 7.84 18.36
CA ILE A 215 -5.81 7.04 19.60
C ILE A 215 -7.18 6.33 19.65
N THR A 216 -8.18 6.86 18.96
CA THR A 216 -9.52 6.27 18.84
C THR A 216 -9.54 4.91 18.15
N PHE A 217 -8.53 4.60 17.33
CA PHE A 217 -8.33 3.27 16.75
C PHE A 217 -7.73 2.33 17.82
N MET A 218 -8.57 1.85 18.74
CA MET A 218 -8.18 0.84 19.74
C MET A 218 -7.73 -0.45 19.03
N ASN A 219 -6.70 -1.11 19.57
CA ASN A 219 -6.17 -2.40 19.09
C ASN A 219 -5.70 -2.44 17.63
N SER A 220 -5.30 -1.30 17.05
CA SER A 220 -4.68 -1.26 15.73
C SER A 220 -3.25 -1.81 15.79
N HIS A 221 -3.13 -3.14 15.60
CA HIS A 221 -1.88 -3.76 15.18
C HIS A 221 -1.63 -3.38 13.71
N SER A 222 -0.39 -3.04 13.38
CA SER A 222 0.00 -2.77 11.99
C SER A 222 -0.25 -4.01 11.16
N CYS A 223 -0.97 -3.84 10.04
CA CYS A 223 -1.25 -4.94 9.13
C CYS A 223 -0.01 -5.32 8.30
N GLU A 224 0.91 -4.37 8.17
CA GLU A 224 2.21 -4.53 7.57
C GLU A 224 3.24 -4.87 8.66
N ASN A 225 3.82 -6.07 8.58
CA ASN A 225 4.76 -6.59 9.60
C ASN A 225 6.02 -5.72 9.79
N TRP A 226 6.33 -4.82 8.86
CA TRP A 226 7.47 -3.90 8.91
C TRP A 226 7.14 -2.52 9.48
N LEU A 227 5.86 -2.22 9.78
CA LEU A 227 5.46 -0.97 10.39
C LEU A 227 5.32 -1.14 11.92
N PRO A 228 5.72 -0.13 12.72
CA PRO A 228 5.59 -0.20 14.17
C PRO A 228 4.13 -0.07 14.60
N ARG A 229 3.78 -0.56 15.80
CA ARG A 229 2.40 -0.49 16.32
C ARG A 229 1.82 0.93 16.19
N ARG A 230 0.51 1.00 15.91
CA ARG A 230 -0.22 2.25 15.66
C ARG A 230 0.30 3.04 14.47
N VAL A 231 0.95 2.39 13.51
CA VAL A 231 1.23 2.96 12.19
C VAL A 231 0.48 2.15 11.13
N MET A 232 -0.13 2.86 10.19
CA MET A 232 -0.91 2.31 9.10
C MET A 232 -0.39 2.85 7.77
N SER A 233 -0.41 1.99 6.74
CA SER A 233 0.01 2.35 5.39
C SER A 233 -0.91 3.39 4.75
N ALA A 234 -0.34 4.25 3.92
CA ALA A 234 -1.06 5.31 3.21
C ALA A 234 -2.25 4.78 2.41
N TRP A 235 -2.05 3.63 1.75
CA TRP A 235 -3.06 2.94 0.94
C TRP A 235 -4.32 2.60 1.75
N ARG A 236 -4.16 2.11 2.98
CA ARG A 236 -5.29 1.84 3.88
C ARG A 236 -5.93 3.11 4.42
N ILE A 237 -5.10 4.08 4.81
CA ILE A 237 -5.58 5.37 5.34
C ILE A 237 -6.42 6.10 4.29
N ALA A 238 -6.03 6.06 3.02
CA ALA A 238 -6.75 6.74 1.95
C ALA A 238 -8.21 6.27 1.85
N GLY A 239 -8.46 4.96 1.94
CA GLY A 239 -9.82 4.42 1.96
C GLY A 239 -10.65 4.95 3.15
N ILE A 240 -10.04 5.03 4.33
CA ILE A 240 -10.67 5.61 5.53
C ILE A 240 -11.01 7.08 5.31
N ILE A 241 -10.05 7.88 4.82
CA ILE A 241 -10.24 9.32 4.59
C ILE A 241 -11.30 9.57 3.53
N HIS A 242 -11.32 8.82 2.44
CA HIS A 242 -12.36 8.95 1.42
C HIS A 242 -13.75 8.67 1.98
N ALA A 243 -13.89 7.67 2.85
CA ALA A 243 -15.15 7.35 3.51
C ALA A 243 -15.57 8.45 4.50
N LEU A 244 -14.65 8.94 5.34
CA LEU A 244 -14.92 9.98 6.34
C LEU A 244 -15.29 11.32 5.68
N GLU A 245 -14.62 11.67 4.59
CA GLU A 245 -14.87 12.91 3.85
C GLU A 245 -16.03 12.79 2.84
N ARG A 246 -16.59 11.59 2.66
CA ARG A 246 -17.66 11.29 1.70
C ARG A 246 -17.32 11.75 0.27
N TRP A 247 -16.05 11.65 -0.13
CA TRP A 247 -15.64 12.07 -1.47
C TRP A 247 -16.24 11.14 -2.53
N ASN A 248 -17.04 11.72 -3.41
CA ASN A 248 -17.68 10.99 -4.51
C ASN A 248 -16.76 10.89 -5.74
N VAL A 249 -15.53 10.42 -5.56
CA VAL A 249 -14.55 10.26 -6.63
C VAL A 249 -13.86 8.91 -6.57
N HIS A 250 -13.54 8.36 -7.74
CA HIS A 250 -12.68 7.19 -7.84
C HIS A 250 -11.22 7.65 -7.87
N GLU A 251 -10.37 6.95 -7.13
CA GLU A 251 -8.92 7.13 -7.17
C GLU A 251 -8.31 5.82 -7.65
N CYS A 252 -8.41 5.57 -8.95
CA CYS A 252 -7.89 4.37 -9.61
C CYS A 252 -7.38 4.71 -11.02
N GLY A 253 -6.57 3.84 -11.61
CA GLY A 253 -5.94 4.11 -12.91
C GLY A 253 -4.98 5.29 -12.81
N TYR A 254 -5.14 6.31 -13.67
CA TYR A 254 -4.28 7.51 -13.67
C TYR A 254 -4.84 8.68 -12.85
N THR A 255 -6.01 8.54 -12.23
CA THR A 255 -6.66 9.61 -11.47
C THR A 255 -5.99 9.82 -10.11
N ILE A 256 -5.50 11.04 -9.86
CA ILE A 256 -4.87 11.47 -8.61
C ILE A 256 -5.66 12.67 -8.05
N LEU A 257 -5.98 12.65 -6.76
CA LEU A 257 -6.53 13.81 -6.05
C LEU A 257 -5.44 14.82 -5.72
N SER A 258 -5.80 16.07 -5.40
CA SER A 258 -4.83 17.03 -4.87
C SER A 258 -4.12 16.44 -3.65
N LEU A 259 -2.79 16.45 -3.70
CA LEU A 259 -1.94 15.91 -2.63
C LEU A 259 -2.14 16.71 -1.34
N GLU A 260 -2.33 18.02 -1.47
CA GLU A 260 -2.63 18.92 -0.36
C GLU A 260 -3.97 18.57 0.28
N LYS A 261 -5.03 18.36 -0.54
CA LYS A 261 -6.36 18.00 -0.06
C LYS A 261 -6.36 16.70 0.75
N VAL A 262 -5.71 15.65 0.25
CA VAL A 262 -5.66 14.35 0.93
C VAL A 262 -4.79 14.38 2.18
N TRP A 263 -3.72 15.17 2.17
CA TRP A 263 -2.86 15.39 3.34
C TRP A 263 -3.59 16.16 4.44
N GLU A 264 -4.22 17.28 4.12
CA GLU A 264 -4.95 18.07 5.12
C GLU A 264 -6.10 17.28 5.74
N ALA A 265 -6.81 16.48 4.94
CA ALA A 265 -7.86 15.60 5.43
C ALA A 265 -7.30 14.53 6.38
N SER A 266 -6.15 13.92 6.08
CA SER A 266 -5.56 12.91 6.97
C SER A 266 -5.17 13.51 8.33
N ILE A 267 -4.55 14.69 8.34
CA ILE A 267 -4.23 15.40 9.59
C ILE A 267 -5.49 15.77 10.38
N ARG A 268 -6.54 16.25 9.70
CA ARG A 268 -7.82 16.64 10.33
C ARG A 268 -8.51 15.46 11.03
N HIS A 269 -8.40 14.26 10.47
CA HIS A 269 -8.93 13.02 11.07
C HIS A 269 -7.97 12.38 12.09
N GLY A 270 -6.91 13.10 12.49
CA GLY A 270 -6.04 12.74 13.60
C GLY A 270 -4.88 11.81 13.23
N PHE A 271 -4.66 11.52 11.95
CA PHE A 271 -3.45 10.82 11.52
C PHE A 271 -2.25 11.76 11.65
N GLN A 272 -1.10 11.23 12.05
CA GLN A 272 0.10 12.05 12.28
C GLN A 272 1.27 11.58 11.40
N PRO A 273 2.09 12.51 10.88
CA PRO A 273 3.27 12.14 10.10
C PRO A 273 4.23 11.27 10.92
N LEU A 274 4.72 10.21 10.31
CA LEU A 274 5.76 9.38 10.90
C LEU A 274 7.12 10.03 10.65
N LYS A 275 7.90 10.28 11.70
CA LYS A 275 9.25 10.82 11.57
C LYS A 275 10.25 9.69 11.32
N THR A 276 11.32 10.00 10.58
CA THR A 276 12.46 9.08 10.39
C THR A 276 13.04 8.69 11.74
N LEU A 277 13.49 7.44 11.85
CA LEU A 277 14.31 7.01 13.00
C LEU A 277 15.64 7.74 12.92
N THR A 278 15.79 8.83 13.69
CA THR A 278 17.12 9.20 14.17
C THR A 278 17.53 8.10 15.15
N HIS A 279 18.63 7.39 14.89
CA HIS A 279 19.30 6.65 15.95
C HIS A 279 19.47 7.62 17.11
N GLN A 280 18.73 7.40 18.20
CA GLN A 280 19.06 8.01 19.47
C GLN A 280 20.40 7.39 19.84
N SER A 281 21.45 8.19 19.66
CA SER A 281 22.80 7.94 20.17
C SER A 281 22.76 7.72 21.67
#